data_AF-A0A916WFH3-F1
#
_entry.id   AF-A0A916WFH3-F1
#
_cell.length_a   1.000
_cell.length_b   1.000
_cell.length_c   1.000
_cell.angle_alpha   90.00
_cell.angle_beta   90.00
_cell.angle_gamma   90.00
#
_symmetry.space_group_name_H-M   'P 1'
#
loop_
_entity.id
_entity.type
_entity.pdbx_description
1 polymer ?
#
loop_
_entity_poly.entity_id
_entity_poly.type
_entity_poly.pdbx_seq_one_letter_code
_entity_poly.pdbx_strand_id
1 'polypeptide(L)'
;MSIYEFIASNEKLATFEEALADEEIKSYNELLDMGLSEEQINIRGIDLSDIDRNEKIFYIQLPEELQNSPLMVEEDFQNSFAHFLTDKKYIYRISGVERAVPHLGGYIGKYANTWNELELWRVNEDDYTTDTTEIPIAVRHLPSVTLEDLEVFYEGTVPRKLILVQK
;
A
#
# COMPACT_ATOMS: atom_id res chain seq x y z
N MET A 1 9.90 -19.83 11.63
CA MET A 1 10.72 -18.82 10.92
C MET A 1 9.89 -17.56 10.82
N SER A 2 10.52 -16.41 11.02
CA SER A 2 9.85 -15.12 10.89
C SER A 2 9.74 -14.77 9.40
N ILE A 3 8.55 -14.34 8.98
CA ILE A 3 8.32 -13.83 7.62
C ILE A 3 8.71 -12.36 7.60
N TYR A 4 9.47 -11.96 6.58
CA TYR A 4 9.86 -10.58 6.32
C TYR A 4 9.11 -10.06 5.09
N GLU A 5 8.53 -8.87 5.25
CA GLU A 5 7.61 -8.24 4.29
C GLU A 5 8.06 -6.82 4.02
N PHE A 6 8.15 -6.45 2.74
CA PHE A 6 8.56 -5.11 2.35
C PHE A 6 7.99 -4.67 1.00
N ILE A 7 7.96 -3.35 0.81
CA ILE A 7 7.64 -2.67 -0.44
C ILE A 7 8.91 -2.03 -0.98
N ALA A 8 9.12 -2.07 -2.29
CA ALA A 8 10.23 -1.37 -2.93
C ALA A 8 9.78 -0.56 -4.16
N SER A 9 10.34 0.64 -4.34
CA SER A 9 10.04 1.54 -5.45
C SER A 9 11.24 2.42 -5.83
N ASN A 10 11.24 2.96 -7.05
CA ASN A 10 12.23 3.95 -7.48
C ASN A 10 11.82 5.38 -7.11
N GLU A 11 10.57 5.56 -6.71
CA GLU A 11 9.98 6.81 -6.27
C GLU A 11 9.75 6.80 -4.76
N LYS A 12 9.95 7.95 -4.08
CA LYS A 12 9.67 8.05 -2.64
C LYS A 12 8.16 7.97 -2.44
N LEU A 13 7.69 6.97 -1.72
CA LEU A 13 6.33 6.88 -1.21
C LEU A 13 6.21 7.69 0.08
N ALA A 14 5.04 8.28 0.32
CA ALA A 14 4.75 8.91 1.59
C ALA A 14 4.47 7.84 2.65
N THR A 15 5.02 7.99 3.85
CA THR A 15 4.77 7.05 4.96
C THR A 15 3.30 7.07 5.37
N PHE A 16 2.86 6.08 6.16
CA PHE A 16 1.50 6.12 6.72
C PHE A 16 1.31 7.33 7.64
N GLU A 17 2.34 7.72 8.39
CA GLU A 17 2.34 8.94 9.23
C GLU A 17 2.20 10.21 8.38
N GLU A 18 2.94 10.31 7.27
CA GLU A 18 2.78 11.42 6.30
C GLU A 18 1.39 11.39 5.64
N ALA A 19 0.86 10.19 5.35
CA ALA A 19 -0.48 9.99 4.79
C ALA A 19 -1.60 10.47 5.72
N LEU A 20 -1.42 10.26 7.03
CA LEU A 20 -2.31 10.69 8.11
C LEU A 20 -2.16 12.18 8.41
N ALA A 21 -0.95 12.72 8.33
CA ALA A 21 -0.68 14.15 8.57
C ALA A 21 -1.20 15.05 7.43
N ASP A 22 -1.26 14.54 6.18
CA ASP A 22 -1.87 15.24 5.04
C ASP A 22 -3.42 15.21 5.05
N GLU A 23 -4.03 14.53 6.04
CA GLU A 23 -5.47 14.62 6.30
C GLU A 23 -5.83 15.93 7.02
N GLU A 24 -5.47 17.05 6.38
CA GLU A 24 -6.19 18.30 6.60
C GLU A 24 -7.64 18.13 6.11
N ILE A 25 -8.54 18.90 6.70
CA ILE A 25 -9.94 18.95 6.29
C ILE A 25 -10.00 19.39 4.81
N LYS A 26 -10.25 18.45 3.88
CA LYS A 26 -10.35 18.71 2.44
C LYS A 26 -11.80 18.59 1.98
N SER A 27 -12.26 19.51 1.13
CA SER A 27 -13.60 19.48 0.56
C SER A 27 -13.73 18.41 -0.52
N TYR A 28 -14.95 17.94 -0.80
CA TYR A 28 -15.22 16.93 -1.83
C TYR A 28 -14.70 17.33 -3.22
N ASN A 29 -14.82 18.61 -3.58
CA ASN A 29 -14.27 19.11 -4.84
C ASN A 29 -12.74 19.05 -4.86
N GLU A 30 -12.06 19.31 -3.73
CA GLU A 30 -10.61 19.15 -3.65
C GLU A 30 -10.20 17.69 -3.82
N LEU A 31 -10.98 16.74 -3.31
CA LEU A 31 -10.74 15.30 -3.52
C LEU A 31 -10.94 14.88 -4.98
N LEU A 32 -11.96 15.44 -5.65
CA LEU A 32 -12.17 15.23 -7.09
C LEU A 32 -11.06 15.86 -7.93
N ASP A 33 -10.61 17.07 -7.58
CA ASP A 33 -9.51 17.77 -8.25
C ASP A 33 -8.17 17.04 -8.09
N MET A 34 -8.00 16.30 -7.00
CA MET A 34 -6.87 15.37 -6.79
C MET A 34 -6.99 14.08 -7.61
N GLY A 35 -8.09 13.87 -8.34
CA GLY A 35 -8.31 12.73 -9.23
C GLY A 35 -8.87 11.48 -8.55
N LEU A 36 -9.45 11.59 -7.36
CA LEU A 36 -10.07 10.47 -6.65
C LEU A 36 -11.50 10.21 -7.15
N SER A 37 -11.91 8.94 -7.21
CA SER A 37 -13.27 8.53 -7.54
C SER A 37 -14.21 8.56 -6.33
N GLU A 38 -15.53 8.64 -6.55
CA GLU A 38 -16.54 8.57 -5.48
C GLU A 38 -16.39 7.32 -4.61
N GLU A 39 -16.07 6.18 -5.22
CA GLU A 39 -15.83 4.92 -4.53
C GLU A 39 -14.60 4.99 -3.61
N GLN A 40 -13.52 5.60 -4.09
CA GLN A 40 -12.31 5.84 -3.28
C GLN A 40 -12.56 6.80 -2.11
N ILE A 41 -13.47 7.76 -2.28
CA ILE A 41 -13.85 8.69 -1.20
C ILE A 41 -14.72 7.97 -0.16
N ASN A 42 -15.67 7.14 -0.58
CA ASN A 42 -16.51 6.33 0.33
C ASN A 42 -15.70 5.32 1.15
N ILE A 43 -14.68 4.68 0.54
CA ILE A 43 -13.75 3.77 1.24
C ILE A 43 -13.02 4.49 2.40
N ARG A 44 -12.88 5.81 2.34
CA ARG A 44 -12.29 6.63 3.41
C ARG A 44 -13.25 6.97 4.55
N GLY A 45 -14.39 6.28 4.66
CA GLY A 45 -15.18 6.21 5.89
C GLY A 45 -16.31 7.22 6.05
N ILE A 46 -16.57 8.05 5.04
CA ILE A 46 -17.75 8.92 5.04
C ILE A 46 -18.82 8.29 4.17
N ASP A 47 -19.96 7.94 4.77
CA ASP A 47 -21.18 7.68 4.01
C ASP A 47 -21.68 9.00 3.39
N LEU A 48 -21.44 9.17 2.09
CA LEU A 48 -21.83 10.37 1.34
C LEU A 48 -23.31 10.38 0.93
N SER A 49 -24.09 9.35 1.27
CA SER A 49 -25.49 9.23 0.87
C SER A 49 -26.36 10.35 1.46
N ASP A 50 -26.03 10.79 2.68
CA ASP A 50 -26.83 11.73 3.48
C ASP A 50 -26.21 13.13 3.61
N ILE A 51 -25.10 13.42 2.92
CA ILE A 51 -24.36 14.68 3.06
C ILE A 51 -24.72 15.67 1.96
N ASP A 52 -24.97 16.93 2.33
CA ASP A 52 -25.13 18.03 1.38
C ASP A 52 -23.78 18.28 0.67
N ARG A 53 -23.67 17.76 -0.55
CA ARG A 53 -22.48 17.88 -1.41
C ARG A 53 -22.07 19.34 -1.67
N ASN A 54 -22.93 20.31 -1.37
CA ASN A 54 -22.67 21.73 -1.53
C ASN A 54 -22.16 22.43 -0.24
N GLU A 55 -22.31 21.83 0.94
CA GLU A 55 -21.80 22.36 2.22
C GLU A 55 -20.37 21.87 2.51
N LYS A 56 -19.47 22.27 1.61
CA LYS A 56 -18.00 22.37 1.56
C LYS A 56 -17.03 21.91 2.68
N ILE A 57 -17.38 21.14 3.70
CA ILE A 57 -16.37 20.62 4.66
C ILE A 57 -16.62 19.15 4.91
N PHE A 58 -15.81 18.30 4.29
CA PHE A 58 -15.89 16.84 4.46
C PHE A 58 -14.81 16.43 5.44
N TYR A 59 -15.25 15.90 6.58
CA TYR A 59 -14.34 15.32 7.53
C TYR A 59 -14.04 13.89 7.08
N ILE A 60 -12.95 13.73 6.34
CA ILE A 60 -12.47 12.41 5.93
C ILE A 60 -11.81 11.79 7.16
N GLN A 61 -12.66 11.30 8.03
CA GLN A 61 -12.22 10.48 9.13
C GLN A 61 -12.06 9.09 8.56
N LEU A 62 -10.81 8.61 8.47
CA LEU A 62 -10.57 7.21 8.21
C LEU A 62 -11.46 6.39 9.19
N PRO A 63 -12.09 5.30 8.73
CA PRO A 63 -12.84 4.38 9.58
C PRO A 63 -12.06 4.07 10.88
N GLU A 64 -12.74 3.87 12.02
CA GLU A 64 -12.05 3.60 13.30
C GLU A 64 -11.09 2.40 13.22
N GLU A 65 -11.33 1.48 12.27
CA GLU A 65 -10.44 0.37 11.94
C GLU A 65 -9.09 0.81 11.35
N LEU A 66 -9.05 1.97 10.68
CA LEU A 66 -7.85 2.60 10.12
C LEU A 66 -7.11 3.49 11.13
N GLN A 67 -7.82 4.14 12.07
CA GLN A 67 -7.19 4.89 13.17
C GLN A 67 -6.44 4.00 14.15
N ASN A 68 -6.86 2.74 14.28
CA ASN A 68 -6.25 1.74 15.14
C ASN A 68 -5.43 0.68 14.37
N SER A 69 -5.14 0.94 13.08
CA SER A 69 -4.50 -0.05 12.22
C SER A 69 -3.02 -0.24 12.59
N PRO A 70 -2.55 -1.47 12.84
CA PRO A 70 -1.15 -1.76 13.17
C PRO A 70 -0.23 -1.79 11.94
N LEU A 71 -0.64 -1.21 10.79
CA LEU A 71 0.18 -1.16 9.59
C LEU A 71 1.37 -0.22 9.80
N MET A 72 2.40 -0.72 10.47
CA MET A 72 3.65 0.00 10.63
C MET A 72 4.47 -0.15 9.35
N VAL A 73 4.37 0.87 8.50
CA VAL A 73 5.35 1.10 7.44
C VAL A 73 6.52 1.82 8.09
N GLU A 74 7.55 1.07 8.45
CA GLU A 74 8.78 1.67 8.96
C GLU A 74 9.62 2.12 7.76
N GLU A 75 10.10 3.37 7.79
CA GLU A 75 11.22 3.82 6.96
C GLU A 75 12.50 3.12 7.47
N ASP A 76 12.54 1.80 7.36
CA ASP A 76 13.69 1.02 7.79
C ASP A 76 14.74 1.02 6.67
N PHE A 77 15.49 2.12 6.62
CA PHE A 77 16.74 2.15 5.88
C PHE A 77 17.78 1.32 6.65
N GLN A 78 18.09 0.15 6.06
CA GLN A 78 19.26 -0.72 6.24
C GLN A 78 18.95 -2.17 6.67
N ASN A 79 17.99 -2.84 6.04
CA ASN A 79 18.14 -4.29 5.89
C ASN A 79 19.05 -4.59 4.68
N SER A 80 20.30 -4.97 4.96
CA SER A 80 21.27 -5.43 3.94
C SER A 80 20.68 -6.48 3.00
N PHE A 81 19.75 -7.30 3.50
CA PHE A 81 19.08 -8.36 2.76
C PHE A 81 18.20 -7.85 1.60
N ALA A 82 17.39 -6.82 1.82
CA ALA A 82 16.44 -6.34 0.81
C ALA A 82 17.16 -5.85 -0.45
N HIS A 83 18.36 -5.28 -0.31
CA HIS A 83 19.21 -4.86 -1.44
C HIS A 83 19.74 -6.01 -2.30
N PHE A 84 19.73 -7.26 -1.82
CA PHE A 84 20.06 -8.42 -2.66
C PHE A 84 18.86 -8.88 -3.50
N LEU A 85 17.63 -8.60 -3.05
CA LEU A 85 16.42 -9.06 -3.71
C LEU A 85 15.91 -8.09 -4.78
N THR A 86 16.24 -6.80 -4.66
CA THR A 86 15.73 -5.76 -5.56
C THR A 86 16.75 -4.66 -5.82
N ASP A 87 16.68 -4.07 -7.01
CA ASP A 87 17.50 -2.93 -7.44
C ASP A 87 16.83 -1.57 -7.13
N LYS A 88 15.63 -1.58 -6.54
CA LYS A 88 14.87 -0.36 -6.21
C LYS A 88 15.57 0.48 -5.15
N LYS A 89 15.42 1.80 -5.30
CA LYS A 89 16.10 2.79 -4.47
C LYS A 89 15.49 2.95 -3.07
N TYR A 90 14.16 2.90 -2.96
CA TYR A 90 13.42 3.09 -1.73
C TYR A 90 12.81 1.77 -1.29
N ILE A 91 13.03 1.40 -0.03
CA ILE A 91 12.58 0.13 0.57
C ILE A 91 11.86 0.47 1.87
N TYR A 92 10.66 -0.12 2.04
CA TYR A 92 9.77 0.15 3.16
C TYR A 92 9.38 -1.17 3.81
N ARG A 93 9.65 -1.33 5.09
CA ARG A 93 9.26 -2.54 5.81
C ARG A 93 7.76 -2.50 6.10
N ILE A 94 7.07 -3.62 5.92
CA ILE A 94 5.67 -3.78 6.30
C ILE A 94 5.62 -4.68 7.53
N SER A 95 4.84 -4.28 8.55
CA SER A 95 4.55 -5.12 9.71
C SER A 95 3.05 -5.31 9.89
N GLY A 96 2.63 -6.51 10.30
CA GLY A 96 1.24 -6.81 10.64
C GLY A 96 0.29 -6.89 9.43
N VAL A 97 0.82 -7.09 8.21
CA VAL A 97 0.03 -7.03 6.98
C VAL A 97 -1.06 -8.08 6.90
N GLU A 98 -0.85 -9.28 7.44
CA GLU A 98 -1.85 -10.36 7.47
C GLU A 98 -3.13 -9.97 8.21
N ARG A 99 -3.04 -8.96 9.09
CA ARG A 99 -4.18 -8.41 9.85
C ARG A 99 -4.75 -7.13 9.22
N ALA A 100 -4.11 -6.63 8.16
CA ALA A 100 -4.28 -5.29 7.65
C ALA A 100 -4.23 -5.20 6.10
N VAL A 101 -4.50 -6.30 5.39
CA VAL A 101 -4.47 -6.35 3.91
C VAL A 101 -5.38 -5.28 3.26
N PRO A 102 -6.63 -5.05 3.72
CA PRO A 102 -7.48 -4.00 3.17
C PRO A 102 -6.86 -2.60 3.28
N HIS A 103 -6.15 -2.33 4.38
CA HIS A 103 -5.50 -1.06 4.62
C HIS A 103 -4.31 -0.84 3.69
N LEU A 104 -3.52 -1.89 3.46
CA LEU A 104 -2.45 -1.85 2.47
C LEU A 104 -2.99 -1.60 1.06
N GLY A 105 -4.11 -2.25 0.68
CA GLY A 105 -4.79 -1.98 -0.58
C GLY A 105 -5.20 -0.51 -0.73
N GLY A 106 -5.79 0.07 0.32
CA GLY A 106 -6.13 1.49 0.37
C GLY A 106 -4.91 2.42 0.22
N TYR A 107 -3.81 2.12 0.91
CA TYR A 107 -2.55 2.85 0.79
C TYR A 107 -1.99 2.81 -0.64
N ILE A 108 -1.90 1.63 -1.24
CA ILE A 108 -1.41 1.44 -2.61
C ILE A 108 -2.28 2.22 -3.60
N GLY A 109 -3.61 2.16 -3.44
CA GLY A 109 -4.56 2.92 -4.24
C GLY A 109 -4.39 4.43 -4.11
N LYS A 110 -4.19 4.96 -2.89
CA LYS A 110 -3.96 6.39 -2.63
C LYS A 110 -2.71 6.90 -3.33
N TYR A 111 -1.64 6.11 -3.33
CA TYR A 111 -0.35 6.49 -3.90
C TYR A 111 -0.14 6.02 -5.33
N ALA A 112 -1.15 5.41 -5.96
CA ALA A 112 -1.10 4.88 -7.31
C ALA A 112 -0.39 5.80 -8.30
N ASN A 113 -0.63 7.11 -8.23
CA ASN A 113 -0.10 8.12 -9.17
C ASN A 113 1.30 8.65 -8.87
N THR A 114 1.95 8.20 -7.78
CA THR A 114 3.29 8.70 -7.39
C THR A 114 4.42 7.80 -7.84
N TRP A 115 4.12 6.59 -8.30
CA TRP A 115 5.08 5.58 -8.72
C TRP A 115 4.67 4.94 -10.04
N ASN A 116 5.64 4.57 -10.88
CA ASN A 116 5.37 3.81 -12.10
C ASN A 116 5.25 2.30 -11.82
N GLU A 117 6.04 1.82 -10.85
CA GLU A 117 6.10 0.41 -10.45
C GLU A 117 6.30 0.29 -8.93
N LEU A 118 5.62 -0.70 -8.34
CA LEU A 118 5.72 -1.05 -6.93
C LEU A 118 6.00 -2.54 -6.80
N GLU A 119 7.05 -2.90 -6.06
CA GLU A 119 7.35 -4.31 -5.74
C GLU A 119 6.92 -4.64 -4.32
N LEU A 120 6.10 -5.67 -4.14
CA LEU A 120 5.77 -6.26 -2.86
C LEU A 120 6.51 -7.59 -2.72
N TRP A 121 7.14 -7.78 -1.56
CA TRP A 121 7.95 -8.95 -1.28
C TRP A 121 7.49 -9.62 0.02
N ARG A 122 7.48 -10.96 0.01
CA ARG A 122 7.26 -11.81 1.19
C ARG A 122 8.24 -12.98 1.16
N VAL A 123 9.13 -13.02 2.15
CA VAL A 123 10.29 -13.94 2.19
C VAL A 123 10.59 -14.36 3.63
N ASN A 124 11.38 -15.41 3.82
CA ASN A 124 11.95 -15.73 5.13
C ASN A 124 13.29 -15.00 5.33
N GLU A 125 13.68 -14.84 6.59
CA GLU A 125 14.97 -14.25 6.99
C GLU A 125 16.18 -14.96 6.34
N ASP A 126 16.06 -16.26 6.04
CA ASP A 126 17.13 -17.10 5.47
C ASP A 126 17.14 -17.16 3.93
N ASP A 127 16.19 -16.54 3.24
CA ASP A 127 16.03 -16.67 1.78
C ASP A 127 17.08 -15.87 0.97
N TYR A 128 18.07 -15.23 1.62
CA TYR A 128 19.13 -14.42 0.98
C TYR A 128 20.14 -15.20 0.13
N THR A 129 20.10 -16.53 0.19
CA THR A 129 20.93 -17.40 -0.64
C THR A 129 20.19 -17.95 -1.85
N THR A 130 18.88 -17.71 -1.94
CA THR A 130 18.02 -18.16 -3.03
C THR A 130 18.26 -17.30 -4.26
N ASP A 131 18.40 -17.91 -5.43
CA ASP A 131 18.45 -17.17 -6.69
C ASP A 131 17.10 -16.47 -6.91
N THR A 132 17.12 -15.14 -6.98
CA THR A 132 15.92 -14.32 -7.22
C THR A 132 15.15 -14.72 -8.48
N THR A 133 15.79 -15.37 -9.46
CA THR A 133 15.14 -15.88 -10.67
C THR A 133 14.25 -17.10 -10.42
N GLU A 134 14.45 -17.80 -9.29
CA GLU A 134 13.64 -18.94 -8.88
C GLU A 134 12.43 -18.54 -8.02
N ILE A 135 12.37 -17.29 -7.56
CA ILE A 135 11.27 -16.78 -6.74
C ILE A 135 10.04 -16.56 -7.62
N PRO A 136 8.86 -17.12 -7.27
CA PRO A 136 7.62 -16.86 -7.99
C PRO A 136 7.31 -15.36 -8.08
N ILE A 137 7.09 -14.86 -9.30
CA ILE A 137 6.74 -13.47 -9.59
C ILE A 137 5.35 -13.40 -10.21
N ALA A 138 4.47 -12.61 -9.59
CA ALA A 138 3.23 -12.16 -10.19
C ALA A 138 3.38 -10.70 -10.66
N VAL A 139 2.91 -10.40 -11.87
CA VAL A 139 2.80 -9.02 -12.35
C VAL A 139 1.31 -8.69 -12.51
N ARG A 140 0.89 -7.53 -12.03
CA ARG A 140 -0.48 -7.05 -12.10
C ARG A 140 -0.51 -5.59 -12.53
N HIS A 141 -1.41 -5.27 -13.46
CA HIS A 141 -1.71 -3.89 -13.78
C HIS A 141 -2.58 -3.30 -12.67
N LEU A 142 -2.18 -2.16 -12.11
CA LEU A 142 -2.82 -1.54 -10.96
C LEU A 142 -4.34 -1.35 -11.13
N PRO A 143 -4.86 -0.93 -12.30
CA PRO A 143 -6.32 -0.81 -12.50
C PRO A 143 -7.09 -2.13 -12.38
N SER A 144 -6.40 -3.27 -12.45
CA SER A 144 -6.97 -4.61 -12.34
C SER A 144 -6.68 -5.29 -11.00
N VAL A 145 -5.94 -4.64 -10.10
CA VAL A 145 -5.62 -5.20 -8.78
C VAL A 145 -6.85 -5.11 -7.89
N THR A 146 -7.26 -6.24 -7.37
CA THR A 146 -8.35 -6.34 -6.39
C THR A 146 -7.81 -6.60 -4.99
N LEU A 147 -8.67 -6.49 -3.97
CA LEU A 147 -8.33 -6.90 -2.62
C LEU A 147 -8.00 -8.40 -2.56
N GLU A 148 -8.74 -9.22 -3.30
CA GLU A 148 -8.52 -10.67 -3.39
C GLU A 148 -7.12 -11.00 -3.93
N ASP A 149 -6.60 -10.23 -4.90
CA ASP A 149 -5.22 -10.42 -5.39
C ASP A 149 -4.19 -10.21 -4.27
N LEU A 150 -4.41 -9.22 -3.40
CA LEU A 150 -3.52 -8.95 -2.26
C LEU A 150 -3.66 -10.03 -1.18
N GLU A 151 -4.89 -10.47 -0.88
CA GLU A 151 -5.14 -11.57 0.07
C GLU A 151 -4.44 -12.86 -0.39
N VAL A 152 -4.63 -13.26 -1.65
CA VAL A 152 -3.97 -14.44 -2.25
C VAL A 152 -2.45 -14.31 -2.22
N PHE A 153 -1.92 -13.11 -2.45
CA PHE A 153 -0.48 -12.84 -2.34
C PHE A 153 0.02 -13.11 -0.93
N TYR A 154 -0.65 -12.58 0.10
CA TYR A 154 -0.24 -12.73 1.50
C TYR A 154 -0.56 -14.10 2.11
N GLU A 155 -1.50 -14.87 1.57
CA GLU A 155 -1.82 -16.20 2.07
C GLU A 155 -0.88 -17.30 1.56
N GLY A 156 -0.29 -17.16 0.37
CA GLY A 156 0.43 -18.28 -0.21
C GLY A 156 1.89 -18.45 0.25
N THR A 157 2.52 -19.52 -0.22
CA THR A 157 3.90 -19.95 0.08
C THR A 157 4.98 -18.91 -0.26
N VAL A 158 5.91 -18.69 0.68
CA VAL A 158 7.11 -17.86 0.53
C VAL A 158 8.31 -18.70 0.02
N PRO A 159 9.32 -18.10 -0.64
CA PRO A 159 9.40 -16.69 -1.05
C PRO A 159 8.47 -16.37 -2.24
N ARG A 160 8.06 -15.11 -2.38
CA ARG A 160 7.27 -14.61 -3.52
C ARG A 160 7.40 -13.10 -3.72
N LYS A 161 7.14 -12.66 -4.95
CA LYS A 161 7.13 -11.26 -5.39
C LYS A 161 5.85 -10.94 -6.15
N LEU A 162 5.28 -9.77 -5.86
CA LEU A 162 4.19 -9.17 -6.65
C LEU A 162 4.66 -7.81 -7.16
N ILE A 163 4.55 -7.58 -8.47
CA ILE A 163 4.88 -6.33 -9.13
C ILE A 163 3.58 -5.67 -9.58
N LEU A 164 3.33 -4.47 -9.08
CA LEU A 164 2.22 -3.64 -9.51
C LEU A 164 2.75 -2.59 -10.49
N VAL A 165 2.18 -2.55 -11.69
CA VAL A 165 2.54 -1.59 -12.74
C VAL A 165 1.35 -0.69 -13.06
N GLN A 166 1.58 0.61 -13.25
CA GLN A 166 0.50 1.53 -13.61
C GLN A 166 -0.07 1.33 -15.03
N LYS A 167 0.72 0.77 -15.96
CA LYS A 167 0.41 0.70 -17.39
C LYS A 167 0.30 -0.72 -17.88
#